data_AF-A0A1J6I2K1-F1
#
_entry.id   AF-A0A1J6I2K1-F1
#
_cell.length_a   1.000
_cell.length_b   1.000
_cell.length_c   1.000
_cell.angle_alpha   90.00
_cell.angle_beta   90.00
_cell.angle_gamma   90.00
#
_symmetry.space_group_name_H-M   'P 1'
#
loop_
_entity.id
_entity.type
_entity.pdbx_description
1 polymer ?
#
loop_
_entity_poly.entity_id
_entity_poly.type
_entity_poly.pdbx_seq_one_letter_code
_entity_poly.pdbx_strand_id
1 'polypeptide(L)' 'MLFVTSYSTMQRQYICRIANAIRVFSAFGFMVSVEDVNETVDLSLSLGYGVYEMLGAEYHYEVVDKKLLRKNFLKKKRIV' A
#
# COMPACT_ATOMS: atom_id res chain seq x y z
N MET A 1 -11.33 -25.58 22.97
CA MET A 1 -11.61 -25.57 21.52
C MET A 1 -11.29 -24.16 21.02
N LEU A 2 -10.06 -23.95 20.53
CA LEU A 2 -9.72 -22.69 19.86
C LEU A 2 -10.39 -22.75 18.49
N PHE A 3 -11.38 -21.91 18.25
CA PHE A 3 -11.86 -21.63 16.90
C PHE A 3 -10.73 -20.91 16.16
N VAL A 4 -9.77 -21.67 15.63
CA VAL A 4 -8.90 -21.17 14.57
C VAL A 4 -9.81 -21.07 13.36
N THR A 5 -10.43 -19.90 13.17
CA THR A 5 -11.06 -19.58 11.90
C THR A 5 -9.94 -19.61 10.87
N SER A 6 -9.89 -20.66 10.06
CA SER A 6 -8.93 -20.74 8.97
C SER A 6 -9.25 -19.62 7.99
N TYR A 7 -8.47 -18.53 8.02
CA TYR A 7 -8.61 -17.45 7.05
C TYR A 7 -8.57 -18.03 5.63
N SER A 8 -9.44 -17.55 4.75
CA SER A 8 -9.41 -17.94 3.33
C SER A 8 -8.10 -17.48 2.68
N THR A 9 -7.72 -18.08 1.54
CA THR A 9 -6.56 -17.62 0.77
C THR A 9 -6.67 -16.14 0.41
N MET A 10 -7.89 -15.66 0.09
CA MET A 10 -8.15 -14.25 -0.20
C MET A 10 -7.87 -13.36 1.01
N GLN A 11 -8.34 -13.76 2.20
CA GLN A 11 -8.09 -13.00 3.44
C GLN A 11 -6.60 -12.92 3.77
N ARG A 12 -5.88 -14.04 3.64
CA ARG A 12 -4.42 -14.07 3.86
C ARG A 12 -3.68 -13.16 2.88
N GLN A 13 -4.03 -13.19 1.60
CA GLN A 13 -3.43 -12.28 0.62
C GLN A 13 -3.70 -10.82 0.95
N TYR A 14 -4.92 -10.48 1.37
CA TYR A 14 -5.25 -9.10 1.74
C TYR A 14 -4.45 -8.62 2.96
N ILE A 15 -4.27 -9.47 3.97
CA ILE A 15 -3.40 -9.18 5.12
C ILE A 15 -1.95 -8.95 4.66
N CYS A 16 -1.42 -9.77 3.76
CA CYS A 16 -0.08 -9.57 3.21
C CYS A 16 0.04 -8.28 2.40
N ARG A 17 -0.99 -7.90 1.61
CA ARG A 17 -1.01 -6.62 0.90
C ARG A 17 -0.95 -5.43 1.85
N ILE A 18 -1.71 -5.47 2.94
CA ILE A 18 -1.66 -4.44 4.00
C ILE A 18 -0.25 -4.36 4.60
N ALA A 19 0.34 -5.50 4.97
CA ALA A 19 1.69 -5.54 5.53
C ALA A 19 2.74 -4.97 4.56
N ASN A 20 2.63 -5.30 3.27
CA ASN A 20 3.52 -4.79 2.24
C ASN A 20 3.34 -3.27 2.01
N ALA A 21 2.11 -2.77 2.03
CA ALA A 21 1.84 -1.33 1.94
C ALA A 21 2.53 -0.56 3.08
N ILE A 22 2.41 -1.05 4.32
CA ILE A 22 3.08 -0.48 5.49
C ILE A 22 4.61 -0.52 5.30
N ARG A 23 5.14 -1.65 4.84
CA ARG A 23 6.58 -1.83 4.57
C ARG A 23 7.12 -0.78 3.59
N VAL A 24 6.41 -0.53 2.48
CA VAL A 24 6.80 0.49 1.50
C VAL A 24 6.92 1.84 2.19
N PHE A 25 5.88 2.29 2.90
CA PHE A 25 5.91 3.59 3.56
C PHE A 25 7.00 3.70 4.62
N SER A 26 7.20 2.66 5.44
CA SER A 26 8.27 2.62 6.44
C SER A 26 9.67 2.69 5.80
N ALA A 27 9.88 2.02 4.67
CA ALA A 27 11.17 2.02 3.97
C ALA A 27 11.58 3.42 3.48
N PHE A 28 10.61 4.27 3.14
CA PHE A 28 10.85 5.65 2.69
C PHE A 28 10.64 6.71 3.80
N GLY A 29 10.47 6.28 5.05
CA GLY A 29 10.28 7.20 6.19
C GLY A 29 8.98 8.01 6.12
N PHE A 30 7.97 7.53 5.37
CA PHE A 30 6.67 8.18 5.34
C PHE A 30 5.84 7.79 6.55
N MET A 31 5.13 8.77 7.11
CA MET A 31 4.05 8.50 8.03
C MET A 31 2.97 7.64 7.35
N VAL A 32 2.57 6.59 8.07
CA VAL A 32 1.58 5.61 7.62
C VAL A 32 0.21 6.06 8.11
N SER A 33 -0.76 6.17 7.21
CA SER A 33 -2.17 6.38 7.55
C SER A 33 -3.02 5.26 6.96
N VAL A 34 -4.21 5.05 7.52
CA VAL A 34 -5.17 4.05 7.01
C VAL A 34 -5.52 4.34 5.54
N GLU A 35 -5.71 5.61 5.19
CA GLU A 35 -6.01 6.04 3.82
C GLU A 35 -4.90 5.63 2.85
N ASP A 36 -3.64 5.86 3.23
CA ASP A 36 -2.49 5.51 2.41
C ASP A 36 -2.35 4.00 2.21
N VAL A 37 -2.63 3.24 3.25
CA VAL A 37 -2.60 1.77 3.20
C VAL A 37 -3.68 1.27 2.26
N ASN A 38 -4.92 1.77 2.39
CA ASN A 38 -6.03 1.40 1.50
C ASN A 38 -5.73 1.75 0.05
N GLU A 39 -5.29 2.98 -0.23
CA GLU A 39 -4.91 3.40 -1.59
C GLU A 39 -3.81 2.54 -2.20
N THR A 40 -2.86 2.08 -1.38
CA THR A 40 -1.75 1.22 -1.82
C THR A 40 -2.24 -0.20 -2.11
N VAL A 41 -3.11 -0.74 -1.26
CA VAL A 41 -3.76 -2.04 -1.52
C VAL A 41 -4.59 -1.97 -2.79
N ASP A 42 -5.38 -0.91 -2.98
CA ASP A 42 -6.17 -0.71 -4.21
C ASP A 42 -5.27 -0.58 -5.44
N LEU A 43 -4.15 0.15 -5.34
CA LEU A 43 -3.16 0.24 -6.41
C LEU A 43 -2.58 -1.14 -6.77
N SER A 44 -2.26 -1.96 -5.76
CA SER A 44 -1.75 -3.31 -6.00
C SER A 44 -2.74 -4.20 -6.75
N LEU A 45 -4.04 -4.03 -6.47
CA LEU A 45 -5.11 -4.75 -7.13
C LEU A 45 -5.33 -4.23 -8.56
N SER A 46 -5.37 -2.90 -8.74
CA SER A 46 -5.59 -2.28 -10.05
C SER A 46 -4.48 -2.58 -11.05
N LEU A 47 -3.24 -2.67 -10.56
CA LEU A 47 -2.08 -2.98 -11.38
C LEU A 47 -1.84 -4.50 -11.51
N GLY A 48 -2.64 -5.34 -10.86
CA GLY A 48 -2.51 -6.80 -10.93
C GLY A 48 -1.31 -7.39 -10.20
N TYR A 49 -0.63 -6.62 -9.34
CA TYR A 49 0.51 -7.11 -8.55
C TYR A 49 0.02 -8.12 -7.51
N GLY A 50 0.69 -9.26 -7.43
CA GLY A 50 0.61 -10.22 -6.33
C GLY A 50 1.43 -9.78 -5.11
N VAL A 51 1.25 -10.49 -4.00
CA VAL A 51 1.90 -10.16 -2.72
C VAL A 51 3.43 -10.21 -2.77
N TYR A 52 4.02 -11.03 -3.65
CA TYR A 52 5.47 -11.11 -3.79
C TYR A 52 6.03 -9.99 -4.67
N GLU A 53 5.32 -9.63 -5.75
CA GLU A 53 5.74 -8.56 -6.66
C GLU A 53 5.71 -7.19 -5.95
N MET A 54 4.82 -7.01 -4.96
CA MET A 54 4.78 -5.82 -4.10
C MET A 54 6.07 -5.58 -3.29
N LEU A 55 6.94 -6.58 -3.13
CA LEU A 55 8.23 -6.42 -2.44
C LEU A 55 9.33 -5.88 -3.37
N GLY A 56 9.06 -5.79 -4.67
CA GLY A 56 10.00 -5.33 -5.69
C GLY A 56 10.16 -3.81 -5.70
N ALA A 57 11.33 -3.37 -6.17
CA ALA A 57 11.65 -1.95 -6.29
C ALA A 57 10.70 -1.20 -7.24
N GLU A 58 10.21 -1.85 -8.29
CA GLU A 58 9.24 -1.30 -9.24
C GLU A 58 7.94 -0.90 -8.53
N TYR A 59 7.34 -1.81 -7.77
CA TYR A 59 6.13 -1.52 -7.02
C TYR A 59 6.34 -0.42 -5.96
N HIS A 60 7.49 -0.45 -5.28
CA HIS A 60 7.87 0.61 -4.33
C HIS A 60 7.95 1.99 -5.00
N TYR A 61 8.52 2.07 -6.20
CA TYR A 61 8.61 3.30 -6.98
C TYR A 61 7.21 3.85 -7.32
N GLU A 62 6.31 3.01 -7.84
CA GLU A 62 4.93 3.39 -8.18
C GLU A 62 4.17 3.99 -6.98
N VAL A 63 4.28 3.36 -5.81
CA VAL A 63 3.64 3.84 -4.57
C VAL A 63 4.20 5.20 -4.14
N VAL A 64 5.53 5.36 -4.18
CA VAL A 64 6.18 6.62 -3.78
C VAL A 64 5.86 7.74 -4.75
N ASP A 65 5.92 7.48 -6.05
CA ASP A 65 5.61 8.48 -7.09
C ASP A 65 4.17 8.99 -6.93
N LYS A 66 3.20 8.07 -6.81
CA LYS A 66 1.79 8.43 -6.57
C LYS A 66 1.60 9.25 -5.29
N LYS A 67 2.26 8.87 -4.19
CA LYS A 67 2.23 9.59 -2.90
C LYS A 67 2.80 11.02 -3.04
N LEU A 68 3.91 11.18 -3.75
CA LEU A 68 4.57 12.47 -3.96
C LEU A 68 3.76 13.37 -4.89
N LEU A 69 3.20 12.84 -5.98
CA LEU A 69 2.30 13.57 -6.88
C LEU A 69 1.09 14.13 -6.12
N ARG A 70 0.44 13.32 -5.27
CA ARG A 70 -0.68 13.77 -4.43
C ARG A 70 -0.25 14.87 -3.46
N LYS A 71 0.91 14.74 -2.80
CA LYS A 71 1.45 15.79 -1.91
C LYS A 71 1.72 17.09 -2.65
N ASN A 72 2.30 17.02 -3.85
CA ASN A 72 2.60 18.20 -4.66
C ASN A 72 1.33 18.90 -5.14
N PHE A 73 0.31 18.13 -5.54
CA PHE A 73 -1.00 18.67 -5.90
C PHE A 73 -1.66 19.40 -4.72
N LEU A 74 -1.63 18.82 -3.52
CA LEU A 74 -2.16 19.45 -2.30
C LEU A 74 -1.38 20.70 -1.89
N LYS A 75 -0.05 20.71 -2.08
CA LYS A 75 0.76 21.92 -1.88
C LYS A 75 0.37 23.02 -2.86
N LYS A 76 0.19 22.69 -4.15
CA LYS A 76 -0.22 23.65 -5.18
C LYS A 76 -1.58 24.26 -4.88
N LYS A 77 -2.56 23.45 -4.45
CA LYS A 77 -3.89 23.94 -4.05
C LYS A 77 -3.89 24.90 -2.86
N ARG A 78 -2.89 24.87 -1.97
CA ARG A 78 -2.78 25.81 -0.84
C ARG A 78 -2.21 27.18 -1.21
N ILE A 79 -1.59 27.29 -2.39
CA ILE A 79 -0.93 28.50 -2.86
C ILE A 79 -1.85 29.30 -3.82
N VAL A 80 -2.99 28.72 -4.22
CA VAL A 80 -4.01 29.37 -5.04
C VAL A 80 -5.17 29.81 -4.16
#